data_AF-A0AAE9DH76-F1
#
_entry.id   AF-A0AAE9DH76-F1
#
_cell.length_a   1.000
_cell.length_b   1.000
_cell.length_c   1.000
_cell.angle_alpha   90.00
_cell.angle_beta   90.00
_cell.angle_gamma   90.00
#
_symmetry.space_group_name_H-M   'P 1'
#
loop_
_entity.id
_entity.type
_entity.pdbx_description
1 polymer ?
#
loop_
_entity_poly.entity_id
_entity_poly.type
_entity_poly.pdbx_seq_one_letter_code
_entity_poly.pdbx_strand_id
1 'polypeptide(L)'
;MEYDDLVTKYWPEFGKNGKANVTIRWLITHKAGLAYTDHPIEWEDAIDSKKIDRILADQKPNWPPGTEIGYHAVTHGWLVDAIVRRVDHKKRTVGQYFREEIGQKFGLDFHLGLPLSEQHRVARIENPNFWNVLEEIVYAPSDFDVIRFLRDRITNGTLSKTTASTPFIKFVGAMTLNNPDLHRIEQPAVLGIGTARALAEIFELLRQNKIVSENVKRQMFFENYEMSEDFISGAKVPRGQGFMLKEFQHRGNPVKMYGHSGYGGQNIRTDFDHEITICYFSNGLKVGFGDTARTYKRLLEVVYDTYFKLE
;
A
#
# COMPACT_ATOMS: atom_id res chain seq x y z
N MET A 1 5.65 18.67 11.26
CA MET A 1 4.67 18.46 10.20
C MET A 1 3.49 17.78 10.86
N GLU A 2 2.30 18.31 10.67
CA GLU A 2 1.05 17.75 11.22
C GLU A 2 0.17 17.21 10.11
N TYR A 3 -0.74 16.29 10.44
CA TYR A 3 -1.65 15.69 9.45
C TYR A 3 -2.61 16.70 8.81
N ASP A 4 -3.05 17.71 9.55
CA ASP A 4 -3.97 18.73 9.05
C ASP A 4 -3.25 19.94 8.42
N ASP A 5 -1.93 19.89 8.33
CA ASP A 5 -1.19 20.84 7.51
C ASP A 5 -1.62 20.70 6.04
N LEU A 6 -1.75 21.82 5.35
CA LEU A 6 -1.92 21.84 3.90
C LEU A 6 -0.66 21.29 3.22
N VAL A 7 -0.84 20.47 2.19
CA VAL A 7 0.26 20.01 1.33
C VAL A 7 1.05 21.19 0.75
N THR A 8 0.35 22.28 0.41
CA THR A 8 0.94 23.51 -0.15
C THR A 8 1.91 24.22 0.79
N LYS A 9 1.86 23.94 2.10
CA LYS A 9 2.85 24.41 3.08
C LYS A 9 4.24 23.87 2.78
N TYR A 10 4.32 22.64 2.26
CA TYR A 10 5.57 21.94 1.95
C TYR A 10 5.85 21.92 0.45
N TRP A 11 4.79 21.88 -0.35
CA TRP A 11 4.82 21.75 -1.80
C TRP A 11 3.89 22.78 -2.46
N PRO A 12 4.31 24.06 -2.59
CA PRO A 12 3.44 25.14 -3.06
C PRO A 12 2.81 24.88 -4.43
N GLU A 13 3.55 24.30 -5.37
CA GLU A 13 3.09 24.02 -6.73
C GLU A 13 1.95 22.99 -6.76
N PHE A 14 1.81 22.17 -5.72
CA PHE A 14 0.73 21.20 -5.61
C PHE A 14 -0.65 21.87 -5.62
N GLY A 15 -0.76 23.13 -5.19
CA GLY A 15 -2.05 23.83 -5.03
C GLY A 15 -2.83 24.07 -6.32
N LYS A 16 -2.22 23.82 -7.49
CA LYS A 16 -2.85 23.98 -8.80
C LYS A 16 -4.09 23.10 -8.96
N ASN A 17 -4.98 23.50 -9.88
CA ASN A 17 -6.14 22.72 -10.31
C ASN A 17 -7.08 22.30 -9.17
N GLY A 18 -7.29 23.20 -8.19
CA GLY A 18 -8.23 23.00 -7.08
C GLY A 18 -7.68 22.20 -5.89
N LYS A 19 -6.35 21.98 -5.82
CA LYS A 19 -5.70 21.20 -4.77
C LYS A 19 -5.16 22.02 -3.59
N ALA A 20 -5.41 23.33 -3.55
CA ALA A 20 -4.83 24.24 -2.55
C ALA A 20 -5.19 23.88 -1.09
N ASN A 21 -6.36 23.25 -0.87
CA ASN A 21 -6.86 22.88 0.45
C ASN A 21 -6.56 21.41 0.84
N VAL A 22 -5.83 20.66 0.01
CA VAL A 22 -5.50 19.27 0.34
C VAL A 22 -4.56 19.23 1.53
N THR A 23 -4.92 18.48 2.56
CA THR A 23 -4.09 18.25 3.76
C THR A 23 -3.18 17.04 3.59
N ILE A 24 -2.15 16.94 4.44
CA ILE A 24 -1.31 15.73 4.53
C ILE A 24 -2.16 14.50 4.82
N ARG A 25 -3.17 14.62 5.68
CA ARG A 25 -4.16 13.59 5.98
C ARG A 25 -4.85 13.12 4.71
N TRP A 26 -5.45 14.03 3.93
CA TRP A 26 -6.15 13.65 2.71
C TRP A 26 -5.22 12.99 1.67
N LEU A 27 -3.95 13.38 1.62
CA LEU A 27 -2.96 12.75 0.74
C LEU A 27 -2.73 11.28 1.10
N ILE A 28 -2.51 10.96 2.38
CA ILE A 28 -2.19 9.59 2.82
C ILE A 28 -3.43 8.71 3.04
N THR A 29 -4.62 9.31 3.17
CA THR A 29 -5.90 8.58 3.29
C THR A 29 -6.64 8.44 1.96
N HIS A 30 -5.97 8.69 0.83
CA HIS A 30 -6.50 8.54 -0.52
C HIS A 30 -7.68 9.46 -0.87
N LYS A 31 -7.75 10.65 -0.25
CA LYS A 31 -8.76 11.69 -0.51
C LYS A 31 -8.29 12.82 -1.41
N ALA A 32 -7.02 12.83 -1.83
CA ALA A 32 -6.46 13.88 -2.69
C ALA A 32 -7.00 13.87 -4.14
N GLY A 33 -7.68 12.79 -4.57
CA GLY A 33 -8.22 12.67 -5.91
C GLY A 33 -7.17 12.46 -7.00
N LEU A 34 -6.02 11.88 -6.69
CA LEU A 34 -4.91 11.67 -7.62
C LEU A 34 -4.62 10.18 -7.83
N ALA A 35 -5.66 9.35 -7.91
CA ALA A 35 -5.48 7.90 -8.03
C ALA A 35 -4.90 7.48 -9.38
N TYR A 36 -5.17 8.25 -10.43
CA TYR A 36 -4.67 8.04 -11.78
C TYR A 36 -4.42 9.39 -12.47
N THR A 37 -3.60 9.39 -13.51
CA THR A 37 -3.27 10.57 -14.32
C THR A 37 -3.99 10.55 -15.67
N ASP A 38 -4.27 11.74 -16.21
CA ASP A 38 -4.96 11.88 -17.50
C ASP A 38 -4.07 11.40 -18.67
N HIS A 39 -2.76 11.53 -18.50
CA HIS A 39 -1.74 11.01 -19.41
C HIS A 39 -0.92 9.91 -18.72
N PRO A 40 -0.54 8.84 -19.43
CA PRO A 40 0.34 7.82 -18.88
C PRO A 40 1.65 8.43 -18.36
N ILE A 41 2.10 7.94 -17.22
CA ILE A 41 3.44 8.18 -16.70
C ILE A 41 4.34 7.12 -17.33
N GLU A 42 5.28 7.57 -18.16
CA GLU A 42 6.23 6.67 -18.81
C GLU A 42 7.40 6.32 -17.88
N TRP A 43 8.20 5.34 -18.28
CA TRP A 43 9.35 4.89 -17.50
C TRP A 43 10.34 6.04 -17.22
N GLU A 44 10.61 6.87 -18.22
CA GLU A 44 11.53 8.00 -18.13
C GLU A 44 11.01 9.09 -17.19
N ASP A 45 9.68 9.20 -17.04
CA ASP A 45 9.07 10.06 -16.02
C ASP A 45 9.34 9.48 -14.64
N ALA A 46 9.04 8.19 -14.44
CA ALA A 46 9.10 7.51 -13.15
C ALA A 46 10.48 7.51 -12.49
N ILE A 47 11.56 7.59 -13.27
CA ILE A 47 12.94 7.66 -12.77
C ILE A 47 13.42 9.10 -12.49
N ASP A 48 12.65 10.13 -12.87
CA ASP A 48 12.92 11.54 -12.56
C ASP A 48 11.88 12.06 -11.55
N SER A 49 12.28 12.07 -10.27
CA SER A 49 11.42 12.52 -9.17
C SER A 49 10.91 13.95 -9.34
N LYS A 50 11.67 14.85 -9.97
CA LYS A 50 11.21 16.23 -10.25
C LYS A 50 10.19 16.28 -11.38
N LYS A 51 10.29 15.38 -12.34
CA LYS A 51 9.30 15.25 -13.42
C LYS A 51 7.99 14.68 -12.90
N ILE A 52 8.04 13.62 -12.09
CA ILE A 52 6.85 13.07 -11.41
C ILE A 52 6.19 14.10 -10.51
N ASP A 53 6.96 14.83 -9.70
CA ASP A 53 6.40 15.91 -8.88
C ASP A 53 5.62 16.88 -9.76
N ARG A 54 6.21 17.40 -10.84
CA ARG A 54 5.51 18.33 -11.75
C ARG A 54 4.23 17.73 -12.33
N ILE A 55 4.27 16.49 -12.80
CA ILE A 55 3.09 15.79 -13.33
C ILE A 55 1.98 15.73 -12.29
N LEU A 56 2.28 15.31 -11.05
CA LEU A 56 1.29 15.17 -9.99
C LEU A 56 0.77 16.53 -9.47
N ALA A 57 1.62 17.55 -9.42
CA ALA A 57 1.23 18.91 -9.08
C ALA A 57 0.30 19.52 -10.16
N ASP A 58 0.54 19.22 -11.44
CA ASP A 58 -0.25 19.72 -12.55
C ASP A 58 -1.49 18.84 -12.84
N GLN A 59 -1.56 17.61 -12.33
CA GLN A 59 -2.74 16.75 -12.51
C GLN A 59 -3.99 17.38 -11.85
N LYS A 60 -5.08 17.46 -12.61
CA LYS A 60 -6.40 17.78 -12.06
C LYS A 60 -6.91 16.60 -11.24
N PRO A 61 -7.44 16.79 -10.03
CA PRO A 61 -8.05 15.71 -9.28
C PRO A 61 -9.12 14.97 -10.08
N ASN A 62 -9.09 13.63 -10.06
CA ASN A 62 -10.07 12.73 -10.65
C ASN A 62 -11.47 12.96 -10.06
N TRP A 63 -11.54 13.45 -8.82
CA TRP A 63 -12.73 13.93 -8.11
C TRP A 63 -12.35 15.09 -7.17
N PRO A 64 -13.29 15.94 -6.72
CA PRO A 64 -12.97 17.03 -5.79
C PRO A 64 -12.28 16.49 -4.51
N PRO A 65 -11.12 17.04 -4.10
CA PRO A 65 -10.43 16.51 -2.94
C PRO A 65 -11.29 16.53 -1.67
N GLY A 66 -11.20 15.47 -0.87
CA GLY A 66 -11.95 15.32 0.37
C GLY A 66 -13.35 14.69 0.21
N THR A 67 -13.90 14.61 -1.00
CA THR A 67 -15.28 14.11 -1.21
C THR A 67 -15.39 12.60 -1.34
N GLU A 68 -14.36 11.94 -1.88
CA GLU A 68 -14.32 10.48 -2.05
C GLU A 68 -12.99 9.92 -1.56
N ILE A 69 -13.00 8.65 -1.13
CA ILE A 69 -11.81 7.83 -0.93
C ILE A 69 -11.63 6.94 -2.15
N GLY A 70 -10.50 7.04 -2.84
CA GLY A 70 -10.22 6.16 -3.98
C GLY A 70 -8.76 5.76 -4.03
N TYR A 71 -8.47 4.46 -4.01
CA TYR A 71 -7.13 3.94 -3.81
C TYR A 71 -6.11 4.45 -4.84
N HIS A 72 -5.09 5.17 -4.36
CA HIS A 72 -4.00 5.70 -5.18
C HIS A 72 -2.91 4.64 -5.37
N ALA A 73 -3.22 3.57 -6.11
CA ALA A 73 -2.44 2.34 -6.11
C ALA A 73 -0.93 2.53 -6.35
N VAL A 74 -0.54 3.43 -7.26
CA VAL A 74 0.87 3.72 -7.58
C VAL A 74 1.24 5.16 -7.21
N THR A 75 0.37 6.12 -7.51
CA THR A 75 0.63 7.54 -7.26
C THR A 75 0.81 7.87 -5.78
N HIS A 76 0.26 7.07 -4.86
CA HIS A 76 0.46 7.25 -3.42
C HIS A 76 1.94 7.28 -3.04
N GLY A 77 2.76 6.37 -3.58
CA GLY A 77 4.16 6.26 -3.22
C GLY A 77 4.96 7.49 -3.65
N TRP A 78 4.66 8.03 -4.83
CA TRP A 78 5.28 9.27 -5.30
C TRP A 78 4.79 10.51 -4.53
N LEU A 79 3.51 10.57 -4.18
CA LEU A 79 2.96 11.66 -3.37
C LEU A 79 3.62 11.69 -1.98
N VAL A 80 3.77 10.53 -1.34
CA VAL A 80 4.46 10.41 -0.06
C VAL A 80 5.95 10.75 -0.20
N ASP A 81 6.62 10.24 -1.23
CA ASP A 81 8.03 10.55 -1.49
C ASP A 81 8.29 12.04 -1.73
N ALA A 82 7.39 12.71 -2.46
CA ALA A 82 7.44 14.14 -2.70
C ALA A 82 7.40 14.95 -1.39
N ILE A 83 6.54 14.56 -0.45
CA ILE A 83 6.46 15.18 0.88
C ILE A 83 7.71 14.89 1.70
N VAL A 84 8.15 13.63 1.77
CA VAL A 84 9.32 13.23 2.55
C VAL A 84 10.57 13.96 2.07
N ARG A 85 10.82 14.04 0.77
CA ARG A 85 11.94 14.82 0.22
C ARG A 85 11.89 16.30 0.58
N ARG A 86 10.70 16.89 0.71
CA ARG A 86 10.54 18.31 1.04
C ARG A 86 10.75 18.58 2.52
N VAL A 87 10.31 17.67 3.39
CA VAL A 87 10.37 17.80 4.84
C VAL A 87 11.71 17.33 5.42
N ASP A 88 12.31 16.27 4.86
CA ASP A 88 13.61 15.78 5.31
C ASP A 88 14.69 16.84 5.10
N HIS A 89 15.55 16.99 6.09
CA HIS A 89 16.63 17.97 6.09
C HIS A 89 17.70 17.65 5.02
N LYS A 90 17.96 16.35 4.77
CA LYS A 90 18.90 15.89 3.73
C LYS A 90 18.25 15.76 2.35
N LYS A 91 16.95 16.04 2.24
CA LYS A 91 16.17 15.89 0.99
C LYS A 91 16.24 14.47 0.41
N ARG A 92 16.37 13.47 1.28
CA ARG A 92 16.41 12.06 0.90
C ARG A 92 15.06 11.59 0.39
N THR A 93 15.09 10.64 -0.55
CA THR A 93 13.91 9.87 -0.93
C THR A 93 13.43 8.98 0.22
N VAL A 94 12.21 8.45 0.13
CA VAL A 94 11.67 7.52 1.13
C VAL A 94 12.56 6.29 1.30
N GLY A 95 13.08 5.72 0.21
CA GLY A 95 13.94 4.54 0.29
C GLY A 95 15.29 4.82 0.92
N GLN A 96 15.90 5.96 0.62
CA GLN A 96 17.11 6.43 1.29
C GLN A 96 16.88 6.66 2.79
N TYR A 97 15.82 7.39 3.15
CA TYR A 97 15.47 7.64 4.56
C TYR A 97 15.24 6.32 5.30
N PHE A 98 14.41 5.43 4.74
CA PHE A 98 14.13 4.13 5.33
C PHE A 98 15.41 3.32 5.54
N ARG A 99 16.27 3.22 4.52
CA ARG A 99 17.52 2.46 4.58
C ARG A 99 18.45 2.97 5.69
N GLU A 100 18.65 4.29 5.78
CA GLU A 100 19.59 4.89 6.74
C GLU A 100 19.03 4.94 8.17
N GLU A 101 17.75 5.29 8.33
CA GLU A 101 17.18 5.57 9.65
C GLU A 101 16.56 4.34 10.32
N ILE A 102 16.20 3.32 9.54
CA ILE A 102 15.48 2.12 10.01
C ILE A 102 16.21 0.85 9.56
N GLY A 103 16.32 0.63 8.24
CA GLY A 103 16.86 -0.59 7.66
C GLY A 103 18.23 -0.99 8.22
N GLN A 104 19.22 -0.09 8.12
CA GLN A 104 20.58 -0.34 8.59
C GLN A 104 20.69 -0.37 10.11
N LYS A 105 19.94 0.48 10.84
CA LYS A 105 20.01 0.55 12.31
C LYS A 105 19.52 -0.72 12.99
N PHE A 106 18.55 -1.39 12.38
CA PHE A 106 17.92 -2.61 12.93
C PHE A 106 18.26 -3.87 12.13
N GLY A 107 19.15 -3.80 11.14
CA GLY A 107 19.59 -4.97 10.37
C GLY A 107 18.48 -5.62 9.54
N LEU A 108 17.56 -4.82 8.99
CA LEU A 108 16.37 -5.32 8.32
C LEU A 108 16.63 -5.63 6.84
N ASP A 109 16.23 -6.82 6.41
CA ASP A 109 16.24 -7.19 5.00
C ASP A 109 14.94 -6.79 4.30
N PHE A 110 14.76 -5.48 4.14
CA PHE A 110 13.66 -4.87 3.40
C PHE A 110 14.17 -3.65 2.63
N HIS A 111 13.73 -3.48 1.39
CA HIS A 111 14.28 -2.51 0.45
C HIS A 111 13.16 -1.78 -0.26
N LEU A 112 13.30 -0.45 -0.35
CA LEU A 112 12.53 0.41 -1.23
C LEU A 112 13.53 0.94 -2.26
N GLY A 113 13.55 0.33 -3.45
CA GLY A 113 14.66 0.43 -4.39
C GLY A 113 15.77 -0.57 -4.07
N LEU A 114 15.63 -1.80 -4.59
CA LEU A 114 16.58 -2.89 -4.36
C LEU A 114 17.83 -2.74 -5.24
N PRO A 115 19.05 -2.71 -4.67
CA PRO A 115 20.28 -2.60 -5.46
C PRO A 115 20.52 -3.86 -6.31
N LEU A 116 21.22 -3.71 -7.43
CA LEU A 116 21.51 -4.80 -8.36
C LEU A 116 22.25 -5.97 -7.71
N SER A 117 23.11 -5.70 -6.74
CA SER A 117 23.85 -6.74 -6.00
C SER A 117 22.94 -7.74 -5.29
N GLU A 118 21.72 -7.32 -4.92
CA GLU A 118 20.76 -8.12 -4.15
C GLU A 118 19.72 -8.84 -5.04
N GLN A 119 19.77 -8.67 -6.36
CA GLN A 119 18.76 -9.23 -7.27
C GLN A 119 18.75 -10.76 -7.28
N HIS A 120 19.91 -11.38 -7.03
CA HIS A 120 20.11 -12.83 -7.08
C HIS A 120 19.26 -13.62 -6.08
N ARG A 121 18.75 -12.97 -5.03
CA ARG A 121 17.91 -13.59 -3.99
C ARG A 121 16.42 -13.25 -4.11
N VAL A 122 16.01 -12.48 -5.12
CA VAL A 122 14.61 -12.13 -5.33
C VAL A 122 13.86 -13.33 -5.90
N ALA A 123 12.82 -13.78 -5.19
CA ALA A 123 11.94 -14.83 -5.68
C ALA A 123 11.11 -14.32 -6.86
N ARG A 124 11.01 -15.12 -7.93
CA ARG A 124 10.17 -14.80 -9.09
C ARG A 124 8.70 -14.90 -8.72
N ILE A 125 7.96 -13.84 -9.02
CA ILE A 125 6.51 -13.74 -8.83
C ILE A 125 5.78 -14.43 -9.98
N GLU A 126 4.75 -15.20 -9.65
CA GLU A 126 3.90 -15.91 -10.60
C GLU A 126 2.42 -15.61 -10.35
N ASN A 127 1.68 -15.42 -11.44
CA ASN A 127 0.23 -15.29 -11.38
C ASN A 127 -0.43 -16.65 -11.12
N PRO A 128 -1.58 -16.69 -10.43
CA PRO A 128 -2.36 -17.91 -10.33
C PRO A 128 -2.79 -18.37 -11.73
N ASN A 129 -2.74 -19.68 -11.98
CA ASN A 129 -3.25 -20.22 -13.23
C ASN A 129 -4.79 -20.19 -13.25
N PHE A 130 -5.38 -20.45 -14.42
CA PHE A 130 -6.83 -20.44 -14.59
C PHE A 130 -7.59 -21.34 -13.59
N TRP A 131 -7.05 -22.52 -13.30
CA TRP A 131 -7.69 -23.45 -12.36
C TRP A 131 -7.65 -22.94 -10.92
N ASN A 132 -6.56 -22.30 -10.51
CA ASN A 132 -6.49 -21.65 -9.19
C ASN A 132 -7.48 -20.49 -9.08
N VAL A 133 -7.64 -19.70 -10.15
CA VAL A 133 -8.67 -18.64 -10.22
C VAL A 133 -10.07 -19.22 -10.03
N LEU A 134 -10.40 -20.28 -10.78
CA LEU A 134 -11.71 -20.92 -10.71
C LEU A 134 -11.97 -21.53 -9.32
N GLU A 135 -10.98 -22.20 -8.73
CA GLU A 135 -11.10 -22.79 -7.39
C GLU A 135 -11.39 -21.74 -6.32
N GLU A 136 -10.78 -20.55 -6.41
CA GLU A 136 -11.04 -19.47 -5.46
C GLU A 136 -12.41 -18.84 -5.66
N ILE A 137 -12.84 -18.64 -6.91
CA ILE A 137 -14.19 -18.15 -7.21
C ILE A 137 -15.25 -19.11 -6.69
N VAL A 138 -15.06 -20.43 -6.83
CA VAL A 138 -16.00 -21.44 -6.32
C VAL A 138 -16.04 -21.46 -4.79
N TYR A 139 -14.88 -21.35 -4.14
CA TYR A 139 -14.79 -21.43 -2.68
C TYR A 139 -15.36 -20.21 -1.97
N ALA A 140 -15.07 -19.00 -2.48
CA ALA A 140 -15.55 -17.76 -1.89
C ALA A 140 -16.03 -16.78 -2.99
N PRO A 141 -17.22 -17.01 -3.59
CA PRO A 141 -17.72 -16.19 -4.70
C PRO A 141 -17.86 -14.71 -4.36
N SER A 142 -18.15 -14.40 -3.09
CA SER A 142 -18.27 -13.03 -2.58
C SER A 142 -16.93 -12.28 -2.49
N ASP A 143 -15.81 -13.00 -2.43
CA ASP A 143 -14.47 -12.40 -2.31
C ASP A 143 -13.99 -11.83 -3.66
N PHE A 144 -14.68 -12.16 -4.76
CA PHE A 144 -14.30 -11.74 -6.11
C PHE A 144 -15.51 -11.28 -6.94
N ASP A 145 -15.72 -9.96 -7.03
CA ASP A 145 -16.78 -9.37 -7.85
C ASP A 145 -16.42 -9.38 -9.35
N VAL A 146 -16.54 -10.56 -9.98
CA VAL A 146 -16.24 -10.78 -11.41
C VAL A 146 -17.00 -9.79 -12.29
N ILE A 147 -18.27 -9.52 -11.96
CA ILE A 147 -19.15 -8.66 -12.77
C ILE A 147 -18.61 -7.23 -12.80
N ARG A 148 -18.20 -6.70 -11.63
CA ARG A 148 -17.59 -5.37 -11.55
C ARG A 148 -16.29 -5.30 -12.33
N PHE A 149 -15.42 -6.31 -12.23
CA PHE A 149 -14.16 -6.34 -13.00
C PHE A 149 -14.42 -6.38 -14.51
N LEU A 150 -15.35 -7.20 -14.98
CA LEU A 150 -15.71 -7.28 -16.39
C LEU A 150 -16.32 -5.97 -16.87
N ARG A 151 -17.24 -5.40 -16.09
CA ARG A 151 -17.87 -4.10 -16.40
C ARG A 151 -16.82 -3.00 -16.48
N ASP A 152 -15.94 -2.88 -15.49
CA ASP A 152 -14.86 -1.88 -15.48
C ASP A 152 -13.99 -1.98 -16.74
N ARG A 153 -13.62 -3.20 -17.13
CA ARG A 153 -12.81 -3.43 -18.34
C ARG A 153 -13.54 -3.05 -19.62
N ILE A 154 -14.84 -3.35 -19.71
CA ILE A 154 -15.67 -3.05 -20.90
C ILE A 154 -15.95 -1.54 -21.00
N THR A 155 -16.21 -0.88 -19.86
CA THR A 155 -16.58 0.54 -19.83
C THR A 155 -15.39 1.48 -19.65
N ASN A 156 -14.16 0.97 -19.66
CA ASN A 156 -12.95 1.71 -19.33
C ASN A 156 -13.08 2.51 -18.01
N GLY A 157 -13.48 1.80 -16.96
CA GLY A 157 -13.75 2.35 -15.64
C GLY A 157 -12.49 2.77 -14.87
N THR A 158 -12.67 3.10 -13.59
CA THR A 158 -11.62 3.72 -12.76
C THR A 158 -10.41 2.82 -12.52
N LEU A 159 -10.61 1.51 -12.41
CA LEU A 159 -9.51 0.57 -12.21
C LEU A 159 -8.69 0.39 -13.50
N SER A 160 -9.37 0.32 -14.65
CA SER A 160 -8.72 0.29 -15.97
C SER A 160 -7.88 1.55 -16.21
N LYS A 161 -8.41 2.74 -15.86
CA LYS A 161 -7.65 4.01 -15.92
C LYS A 161 -6.42 4.01 -15.02
N THR A 162 -6.57 3.53 -13.78
CA THR A 162 -5.46 3.42 -12.83
C THR A 162 -4.33 2.55 -13.36
N THR A 163 -4.67 1.43 -13.99
CA THR A 163 -3.69 0.54 -14.62
C THR A 163 -3.03 1.21 -15.84
N ALA A 164 -3.81 1.93 -16.64
CA ALA A 164 -3.32 2.62 -17.84
C ALA A 164 -2.38 3.80 -17.52
N SER A 165 -2.48 4.41 -16.33
CA SER A 165 -1.61 5.51 -15.92
C SER A 165 -0.15 5.11 -15.72
N THR A 166 0.16 3.82 -15.53
CA THR A 166 1.55 3.35 -15.34
C THR A 166 1.82 2.10 -16.19
N PRO A 167 1.91 2.24 -17.53
CA PRO A 167 1.92 1.11 -18.45
C PRO A 167 3.12 0.16 -18.25
N PHE A 168 4.21 0.62 -17.62
CA PHE A 168 5.39 -0.17 -17.33
C PHE A 168 5.26 -1.02 -16.03
N ILE A 169 4.22 -0.82 -15.23
CA ILE A 169 3.91 -1.63 -14.03
C ILE A 169 2.71 -2.53 -14.34
N LYS A 170 2.97 -3.80 -14.68
CA LYS A 170 1.96 -4.78 -15.05
C LYS A 170 1.92 -5.90 -14.03
N PHE A 171 0.88 -5.90 -13.20
CA PHE A 171 0.59 -6.95 -12.21
C PHE A 171 0.06 -8.24 -12.85
N VAL A 172 -0.51 -8.16 -14.06
CA VAL A 172 -1.09 -9.32 -14.77
C VAL A 172 -0.49 -9.41 -16.18
N GLY A 173 -0.35 -10.63 -16.69
CA GLY A 173 0.23 -10.89 -18.02
C GLY A 173 1.75 -10.83 -17.98
N ALA A 174 2.34 -9.76 -18.52
CA ALA A 174 3.80 -9.61 -18.65
C ALA A 174 4.56 -9.68 -17.30
N MET A 175 3.88 -9.44 -16.18
CA MET A 175 4.43 -9.49 -14.82
C MET A 175 5.75 -8.71 -14.70
N THR A 176 5.69 -7.40 -14.94
CA THR A 176 6.90 -6.56 -14.92
C THR A 176 7.49 -6.41 -13.52
N LEU A 177 6.77 -6.85 -12.48
CA LEU A 177 7.29 -7.04 -11.12
C LEU A 177 8.42 -8.09 -11.00
N ASN A 178 8.79 -8.76 -12.09
CA ASN A 178 9.98 -9.61 -12.16
C ASN A 178 11.16 -8.91 -12.87
N ASN A 179 11.01 -7.66 -13.31
CA ASN A 179 12.06 -6.92 -14.00
C ASN A 179 13.04 -6.29 -12.99
N PRO A 180 14.33 -6.68 -12.97
CA PRO A 180 15.32 -6.11 -12.05
C PRO A 180 15.50 -4.60 -12.18
N ASP A 181 15.28 -4.01 -13.36
CA ASP A 181 15.34 -2.56 -13.51
C ASP A 181 14.20 -1.88 -12.76
N LEU A 182 12.99 -2.46 -12.78
CA LEU A 182 11.84 -1.95 -12.03
C LEU A 182 12.12 -1.98 -10.53
N HIS A 183 12.73 -3.05 -10.01
CA HIS A 183 13.05 -3.19 -8.59
C HIS A 183 13.95 -2.08 -8.04
N ARG A 184 14.76 -1.44 -8.89
CA ARG A 184 15.67 -0.37 -8.49
C ARG A 184 14.97 0.98 -8.33
N ILE A 185 13.79 1.15 -8.92
CA ILE A 185 13.01 2.38 -8.77
C ILE A 185 12.49 2.44 -7.34
N GLU A 186 12.72 3.58 -6.70
CA GLU A 186 12.10 3.89 -5.41
C GLU A 186 10.63 4.26 -5.62
N GLN A 187 9.78 3.25 -5.73
CA GLN A 187 8.32 3.37 -5.77
C GLN A 187 7.72 2.73 -4.50
N PRO A 188 7.53 3.51 -3.42
CA PRO A 188 7.13 3.00 -2.11
C PRO A 188 5.76 2.34 -2.04
N ALA A 189 4.87 2.57 -3.02
CA ALA A 189 3.53 2.00 -2.98
C ALA A 189 3.48 0.52 -3.37
N VAL A 190 4.34 0.08 -4.30
CA VAL A 190 4.18 -1.24 -4.95
C VAL A 190 5.47 -2.03 -5.17
N LEU A 191 6.65 -1.45 -4.96
CA LEU A 191 7.94 -2.09 -5.27
C LEU A 191 8.82 -2.39 -4.05
N GLY A 192 8.23 -2.45 -2.85
CA GLY A 192 8.96 -2.91 -1.67
C GLY A 192 9.35 -4.38 -1.79
N ILE A 193 10.63 -4.70 -1.58
CA ILE A 193 11.16 -6.07 -1.67
C ILE A 193 11.88 -6.41 -0.37
N GLY A 194 11.51 -7.52 0.26
CA GLY A 194 12.16 -8.00 1.46
C GLY A 194 11.57 -9.30 1.94
N THR A 195 11.96 -9.72 3.13
CA THR A 195 11.42 -10.93 3.75
C THR A 195 10.18 -10.62 4.60
N ALA A 196 9.27 -11.59 4.75
CA ALA A 196 8.14 -11.47 5.67
C ALA A 196 8.60 -11.20 7.10
N ARG A 197 9.75 -11.78 7.50
CA ARG A 197 10.39 -11.53 8.80
C ARG A 197 10.79 -10.08 8.97
N ALA A 198 11.47 -9.49 7.97
CA ALA A 198 11.90 -8.10 8.06
C ALA A 198 10.72 -7.12 8.12
N LEU A 199 9.65 -7.35 7.35
CA LEU A 199 8.46 -6.50 7.43
C LEU A 199 7.69 -6.70 8.75
N ALA A 200 7.60 -7.92 9.27
CA ALA A 200 7.07 -8.15 10.62
C ALA A 200 7.88 -7.42 11.69
N GLU A 201 9.21 -7.46 11.61
CA GLU A 201 10.11 -6.77 12.55
C GLU A 201 9.92 -5.25 12.49
N ILE A 202 9.73 -4.65 11.32
CA ILE A 202 9.40 -3.22 11.21
C ILE A 202 8.14 -2.87 12.01
N PHE A 203 7.11 -3.72 11.93
CA PHE A 203 5.87 -3.51 12.66
C PHE A 203 6.00 -3.78 14.16
N GLU A 204 6.85 -4.73 14.58
CA GLU A 204 7.21 -4.89 15.99
C GLU A 204 7.96 -3.68 16.54
N LEU A 205 8.89 -3.10 15.77
CA LEU A 205 9.57 -1.86 16.14
C LEU A 205 8.59 -0.69 16.27
N LEU A 206 7.54 -0.62 15.44
CA LEU A 206 6.45 0.34 15.59
C LEU A 206 5.65 0.06 16.87
N ARG A 207 5.25 -1.19 17.11
CA ARG A 207 4.49 -1.61 18.30
C ARG A 207 5.19 -1.24 19.60
N GLN A 208 6.51 -1.45 19.64
CA GLN A 208 7.39 -1.19 20.77
C GLN A 208 7.90 0.26 20.87
N ASN A 209 7.43 1.18 20.02
CA ASN A 209 7.86 2.59 19.98
C ASN A 209 9.38 2.80 19.75
N LYS A 210 10.04 1.90 19.02
CA LYS A 210 11.48 1.99 18.77
C LYS A 210 11.84 2.96 17.65
N ILE A 211 10.91 3.21 16.73
CA ILE A 211 11.13 4.07 15.54
C ILE A 211 10.18 5.28 15.46
N VAL A 212 9.16 5.32 16.32
CA VAL A 212 8.23 6.46 16.45
C VAL A 212 7.89 6.65 17.93
N SER A 213 7.51 7.87 18.32
CA SER A 213 7.02 8.14 19.68
C SER A 213 5.62 7.55 19.88
N GLU A 214 5.22 7.34 21.15
CA GLU A 214 3.89 6.83 21.49
C GLU A 214 2.77 7.71 20.91
N ASN A 215 2.93 9.04 20.94
CA ASN A 215 1.95 9.96 20.37
C ASN A 215 1.80 9.78 18.86
N VAL A 216 2.92 9.60 18.13
CA VAL A 216 2.89 9.37 16.69
C VAL A 216 2.27 8.00 16.38
N LYS A 217 2.63 6.96 17.12
CA LYS A 217 2.01 5.62 17.00
C LYS A 217 0.49 5.69 17.20
N ARG A 218 0.02 6.42 18.22
CA ARG A 218 -1.40 6.61 18.50
C ARG A 218 -2.14 7.24 17.32
N GLN A 219 -1.60 8.33 16.78
CA GLN A 219 -2.18 9.00 15.63
C GLN A 219 -2.17 8.13 14.37
N MET A 220 -1.11 7.35 14.15
CA MET A 220 -0.96 6.47 12.98
C MET A 220 -1.96 5.30 12.99
N PHE A 221 -2.12 4.65 14.14
CA PHE A 221 -2.84 3.37 14.22
C PHE A 221 -4.23 3.46 14.85
N PHE A 222 -4.53 4.43 15.71
CA PHE A 222 -5.75 4.39 16.52
C PHE A 222 -6.72 5.54 16.28
N GLU A 223 -6.38 6.48 15.40
CA GLU A 223 -7.21 7.67 15.16
C GLU A 223 -7.64 7.78 13.69
N ASN A 224 -8.79 8.41 13.47
CA ASN A 224 -9.27 8.85 12.15
C ASN A 224 -9.46 7.73 11.11
N TYR A 225 -9.94 6.57 11.56
CA TYR A 225 -10.39 5.52 10.66
C TYR A 225 -11.76 5.84 10.09
N GLU A 226 -11.90 5.71 8.78
CA GLU A 226 -13.16 5.94 8.07
C GLU A 226 -13.51 4.69 7.27
N MET A 227 -14.70 4.13 7.54
CA MET A 227 -15.29 3.12 6.69
C MET A 227 -15.83 3.81 5.43
N SER A 228 -15.31 3.44 4.28
CA SER A 228 -15.75 3.97 2.99
C SER A 228 -15.72 2.87 1.93
N GLU A 229 -16.58 3.02 0.93
CA GLU A 229 -16.51 2.23 -0.29
C GLU A 229 -15.52 2.91 -1.25
N ASP A 230 -14.45 2.20 -1.58
CA ASP A 230 -13.38 2.75 -2.39
C ASP A 230 -13.84 3.07 -3.82
N PHE A 231 -13.72 4.34 -4.23
CA PHE A 231 -14.15 4.81 -5.55
C PHE A 231 -13.42 4.12 -6.73
N ILE A 232 -12.22 3.58 -6.50
CA ILE A 232 -11.44 2.85 -7.51
C ILE A 232 -11.75 1.36 -7.42
N SER A 233 -11.58 0.77 -6.24
CA SER A 233 -11.61 -0.68 -6.08
C SER A 233 -12.95 -1.24 -5.64
N GLY A 234 -13.96 -0.42 -5.35
CA GLY A 234 -15.27 -0.84 -4.79
C GLY A 234 -15.16 -1.56 -3.44
N ALA A 235 -13.97 -1.59 -2.84
CA ALA A 235 -13.72 -2.35 -1.63
C ALA A 235 -14.20 -1.55 -0.42
N LYS A 236 -14.84 -2.23 0.54
CA LYS A 236 -15.28 -1.63 1.80
C LYS A 236 -14.26 -1.97 2.87
N VAL A 237 -13.35 -1.02 3.12
CA VAL A 237 -12.24 -1.20 4.05
C VAL A 237 -12.12 0.04 4.92
N PRO A 238 -12.08 -0.08 6.26
CA PRO A 238 -11.77 1.05 7.11
C PRO A 238 -10.32 1.48 6.88
N ARG A 239 -10.12 2.74 6.48
CA ARG A 239 -8.80 3.33 6.22
C ARG A 239 -8.49 4.41 7.24
N GLY A 240 -7.31 4.33 7.81
CA GLY A 240 -6.70 5.35 8.66
C GLY A 240 -5.52 5.99 7.95
N GLN A 241 -4.52 6.41 8.73
CA GLN A 241 -3.38 7.21 8.29
C GLN A 241 -2.31 6.39 7.55
N GLY A 242 -2.66 5.87 6.37
CA GLY A 242 -1.80 5.00 5.55
C GLY A 242 -1.97 3.49 5.84
N PHE A 243 -2.80 3.14 6.82
CA PHE A 243 -3.10 1.75 7.19
C PHE A 243 -4.59 1.44 7.09
N MET A 244 -4.90 0.16 6.95
CA MET A 244 -6.25 -0.40 6.97
C MET A 244 -6.49 -1.11 8.31
N LEU A 245 -7.73 -1.11 8.78
CA LEU A 245 -8.16 -1.83 9.97
C LEU A 245 -8.97 -3.05 9.55
N LYS A 246 -8.65 -4.20 10.16
CA LYS A 246 -9.40 -5.44 10.06
C LYS A 246 -9.94 -5.79 11.44
N GLU A 247 -11.27 -5.89 11.54
CA GLU A 247 -11.95 -6.35 12.75
C GLU A 247 -12.63 -7.69 12.46
N PHE A 248 -12.53 -8.64 13.39
CA PHE A 248 -13.23 -9.91 13.32
C PHE A 248 -13.42 -10.52 14.71
N GLN A 249 -14.24 -11.57 14.80
CA GLN A 249 -14.45 -12.36 16.00
C GLN A 249 -13.74 -13.69 15.84
N HIS A 250 -12.98 -14.11 16.84
CA HIS A 250 -12.36 -15.43 16.88
C HIS A 250 -12.77 -16.16 18.15
N ARG A 251 -13.59 -17.21 18.03
CA ARG A 251 -14.13 -17.98 19.16
C ARG A 251 -14.82 -17.13 20.24
N GLY A 252 -15.44 -16.02 19.84
CA GLY A 252 -16.10 -15.07 20.75
C GLY A 252 -15.21 -13.95 21.27
N ASN A 253 -13.90 -13.97 20.97
CA ASN A 253 -12.98 -12.88 21.30
C ASN A 253 -12.93 -11.86 20.16
N PRO A 254 -13.13 -10.55 20.43
CA PRO A 254 -12.93 -9.51 19.44
C PRO A 254 -11.44 -9.35 19.11
N VAL A 255 -11.12 -9.27 17.83
CA VAL A 255 -9.76 -9.05 17.34
C VAL A 255 -9.73 -7.82 16.44
N LYS A 256 -8.77 -6.93 16.68
CA LYS A 256 -8.50 -5.74 15.86
C LYS A 256 -7.06 -5.77 15.36
N MET A 257 -6.89 -5.70 14.05
CA MET A 257 -5.57 -5.67 13.45
C MET A 257 -5.39 -4.50 12.49
N TYR A 258 -4.21 -3.88 12.57
CA TYR A 258 -3.85 -2.71 11.78
C TYR A 258 -2.69 -3.05 10.86
N GLY A 259 -2.71 -2.53 9.62
CA GLY A 259 -1.61 -2.74 8.68
C GLY A 259 -2.05 -2.54 7.25
N HIS A 260 -1.55 -3.34 6.31
CA HIS A 260 -1.86 -3.16 4.90
C HIS A 260 -1.90 -4.50 4.16
N SER A 261 -2.82 -4.62 3.21
CA SER A 261 -2.88 -5.74 2.28
C SER A 261 -2.13 -5.45 0.98
N GLY A 262 -1.45 -6.44 0.43
CA GLY A 262 -0.79 -6.36 -0.87
C GLY A 262 -1.54 -7.14 -1.94
N TYR A 263 -1.29 -6.78 -3.19
CA TYR A 263 -1.74 -7.57 -4.34
C TYR A 263 -1.24 -9.01 -4.24
N GLY A 264 -2.06 -9.98 -4.66
CA GLY A 264 -1.69 -11.40 -4.62
C GLY A 264 -1.80 -12.07 -3.25
N GLY A 265 -2.57 -11.47 -2.33
CA GLY A 265 -2.84 -12.05 -1.01
C GLY A 265 -1.77 -11.78 0.04
N GLN A 266 -0.78 -10.93 -0.27
CA GLN A 266 0.23 -10.52 0.69
C GLN A 266 -0.41 -9.71 1.83
N ASN A 267 0.15 -9.79 3.03
CA ASN A 267 -0.43 -9.10 4.18
C ASN A 267 0.60 -8.78 5.25
N ILE A 268 0.42 -7.65 5.93
CA ILE A 268 1.08 -7.31 7.19
C ILE A 268 0.02 -6.74 8.13
N ARG A 269 -0.13 -7.35 9.30
CA ARG A 269 -1.09 -6.95 10.32
C ARG A 269 -0.48 -7.04 11.71
N THR A 270 -0.82 -6.07 12.54
CA THR A 270 -0.46 -6.06 13.96
C THR A 270 -1.72 -5.88 14.79
N ASP A 271 -1.91 -6.80 15.71
CA ASP A 271 -2.83 -6.71 16.83
C ASP A 271 -2.07 -6.17 18.03
N PHE A 272 -2.43 -4.97 18.46
CA PHE A 272 -1.77 -4.31 19.58
C PHE A 272 -2.30 -4.78 20.93
N ASP A 273 -3.53 -5.32 20.98
CA ASP A 273 -4.17 -5.77 22.22
C ASP A 273 -3.59 -7.13 22.64
N HIS A 274 -3.36 -8.02 21.68
CA HIS A 274 -2.78 -9.36 21.90
C HIS A 274 -1.27 -9.44 21.62
N GLU A 275 -0.64 -8.33 21.23
CA GLU A 275 0.79 -8.25 20.89
C GLU A 275 1.24 -9.20 19.78
N ILE A 276 0.41 -9.38 18.74
CA ILE A 276 0.67 -10.30 17.62
C ILE A 276 0.90 -9.51 16.33
N THR A 277 2.05 -9.73 15.67
CA THR A 277 2.27 -9.29 14.28
C THR A 277 2.34 -10.49 13.34
N ILE A 278 1.54 -10.46 12.27
CA ILE A 278 1.51 -11.47 11.22
C ILE A 278 1.88 -10.82 9.89
N CYS A 279 2.97 -11.29 9.30
CA CYS A 279 3.35 -10.96 7.93
C CYS A 279 3.31 -12.20 7.05
N TYR A 280 2.67 -12.10 5.90
CA TYR A 280 2.56 -13.16 4.90
C TYR A 280 2.96 -12.64 3.52
N PHE A 281 4.02 -13.23 2.97
CA PHE A 281 4.46 -13.05 1.59
C PHE A 281 4.41 -14.37 0.84
N SER A 282 4.10 -14.30 -0.45
CA SER A 282 4.06 -15.43 -1.36
C SER A 282 4.44 -14.95 -2.75
N ASN A 283 5.34 -15.66 -3.41
CA ASN A 283 5.68 -15.38 -4.80
C ASN A 283 4.66 -15.99 -5.78
N GLY A 284 3.94 -17.04 -5.39
CA GLY A 284 2.74 -17.50 -6.09
C GLY A 284 1.53 -16.70 -5.66
N LEU A 285 1.19 -15.66 -6.42
CA LEU A 285 0.13 -14.71 -6.08
C LEU A 285 -1.23 -15.41 -5.98
N LYS A 286 -2.03 -14.98 -5.02
CA LYS A 286 -3.38 -15.47 -4.79
C LYS A 286 -4.40 -14.57 -5.47
N VAL A 287 -5.57 -15.15 -5.72
CA VAL A 287 -6.70 -14.49 -6.38
C VAL A 287 -7.40 -13.52 -5.42
N GLY A 288 -7.46 -13.88 -4.13
CA GLY A 288 -8.08 -13.06 -3.08
C GLY A 288 -7.33 -11.77 -2.78
N PHE A 289 -8.08 -10.71 -2.48
CA PHE A 289 -7.58 -9.40 -2.07
C PHE A 289 -7.12 -9.42 -0.61
N GLY A 290 -5.83 -9.68 -0.38
CA GLY A 290 -5.18 -9.49 0.91
C GLY A 290 -5.81 -10.28 2.05
N ASP A 291 -6.72 -9.65 2.80
CA ASP A 291 -7.41 -10.23 3.95
C ASP A 291 -8.39 -11.36 3.58
N THR A 292 -8.75 -11.47 2.30
CA THR A 292 -9.60 -12.55 1.80
C THR A 292 -8.82 -13.76 1.29
N ALA A 293 -7.50 -13.66 1.14
CA ALA A 293 -6.68 -14.76 0.66
C ALA A 293 -6.80 -15.99 1.58
N ARG A 294 -7.23 -17.12 1.02
CA ARG A 294 -7.49 -18.37 1.75
C ARG A 294 -6.30 -18.81 2.61
N THR A 295 -5.09 -18.72 2.08
CA THR A 295 -3.86 -19.09 2.79
C THR A 295 -3.60 -18.18 3.99
N TYR A 296 -3.81 -16.87 3.84
CA TYR A 296 -3.66 -15.92 4.92
C TYR A 296 -4.75 -16.10 6.00
N LYS A 297 -6.01 -16.32 5.61
CA LYS A 297 -7.12 -16.62 6.54
C LYS A 297 -6.81 -17.84 7.41
N ARG A 298 -6.32 -18.94 6.81
CA ARG A 298 -5.93 -20.15 7.56
C ARG A 298 -4.77 -19.90 8.52
N LEU A 299 -3.77 -19.12 8.11
CA LEU A 299 -2.67 -18.73 8.99
C LEU A 299 -3.18 -17.93 10.19
N LEU A 300 -4.04 -16.95 9.93
CA LEU A 300 -4.69 -16.12 10.96
C LEU A 300 -5.46 -16.98 11.96
N GLU A 301 -6.31 -17.90 11.48
CA GLU A 301 -7.08 -18.82 12.32
C GLU A 301 -6.18 -19.65 13.23
N VAL A 302 -5.12 -20.27 12.69
CA VAL A 302 -4.22 -21.13 13.47
C VAL A 302 -3.42 -20.33 14.51
N VAL A 303 -3.00 -19.11 14.19
CA VAL A 303 -2.28 -18.25 15.14
C VAL A 303 -3.17 -17.93 16.35
N TYR A 304 -4.40 -17.47 16.13
CA TYR A 304 -5.31 -17.15 17.24
C TYR A 304 -5.82 -18.39 17.97
N ASP A 305 -6.07 -19.49 17.26
CA ASP A 305 -6.37 -20.80 17.87
C ASP A 305 -5.27 -21.25 18.83
N THR A 306 -4.01 -20.90 18.54
CA THR A 306 -2.86 -21.25 19.39
C THR A 306 -2.73 -20.25 20.53
N TYR A 307 -2.81 -18.96 20.25
CA TYR A 307 -2.72 -17.89 21.26
C TYR A 307 -3.75 -18.08 22.38
N PHE A 308 -5.04 -18.20 22.03
CA PHE A 308 -6.12 -18.36 23.02
C PHE A 308 -6.17 -19.74 23.69
N LYS A 309 -5.32 -20.70 23.30
CA LYS A 309 -5.11 -21.94 24.05
C LYS A 309 -4.02 -21.82 25.11
N LEU A 310 -3.14 -20.83 24.99
CA LEU A 310 -2.02 -20.60 25.88
C LEU A 310 -2.36 -19.59 27.00
N GLU A 311 -3.37 -18.74 26.79
CA GLU A 311 -4.02 -17.95 27.85
C GLU A 311 -4.91 -18.81 28.76
#